data_AF-A0A067NYQ9-F1
#
_entry.id   AF-A0A067NYQ9-F1
#
_cell.length_a   1.000
_cell.length_b   1.000
_cell.length_c   1.000
_cell.angle_alpha   90.00
_cell.angle_beta   90.00
_cell.angle_gamma   90.00
#
_symmetry.space_group_name_H-M   'P 1'
#
loop_
_entity.id
_entity.type
_entity.pdbx_description
1 polymer ?
#
loop_
_entity_poly.entity_id
_entity_poly.type
_entity_poly.pdbx_seq_one_letter_code
_entity_poly.pdbx_strand_id
1 'polypeptide(L)'
;MVSHFHNYTLPLNAATLVTFHDAAQKGLGLRICQVMISTATSASRKEPTVDELATFFIFQHEISKAVESILLADILAPLPEKIILEGDGYTLAGTEARRDWRFGATINARWGKEPLVPTDSKWRFLFEVRKKPIETMAKQRISEK
;
A
#
# COMPACT_ATOMS: atom_id res chain seq x y z
N MET A 1 -6.82 -22.78 -1.27
CA MET A 1 -5.88 -23.03 -2.37
C MET A 1 -5.19 -21.69 -2.62
N VAL A 2 -3.98 -21.50 -2.10
CA VAL A 2 -3.31 -20.18 -2.07
C VAL A 2 -2.64 -19.96 -3.41
N SER A 3 -3.24 -19.10 -4.24
CA SER A 3 -2.71 -18.72 -5.54
C SER A 3 -1.35 -18.02 -5.36
N HIS A 4 -0.27 -18.77 -5.55
CA HIS A 4 1.10 -18.25 -5.59
C HIS A 4 1.33 -17.54 -6.93
N PHE A 5 1.08 -16.24 -7.01
CA PHE A 5 1.60 -15.42 -8.10
C PHE A 5 2.57 -14.37 -7.57
N HIS A 6 3.84 -14.57 -7.98
CA HIS A 6 4.94 -13.62 -8.18
C HIS A 6 5.34 -12.69 -7.05
N ASN A 7 6.65 -12.65 -6.79
CA ASN A 7 7.35 -11.62 -6.00
C ASN A 7 7.24 -10.26 -6.71
N TYR A 8 6.04 -9.71 -6.86
CA TYR A 8 5.86 -8.36 -7.32
C TYR A 8 5.89 -7.42 -6.13
N THR A 9 6.35 -6.20 -6.38
CA THR A 9 6.43 -5.16 -5.37
C THR A 9 5.78 -3.90 -5.92
N LEU A 10 4.98 -3.23 -5.09
CA LEU A 10 4.41 -1.95 -5.44
C LEU A 10 5.52 -0.89 -5.52
N PRO A 11 5.58 -0.10 -6.60
CA PRO A 11 6.53 0.99 -6.72
C PRO A 11 6.15 2.18 -5.83
N LEU A 12 7.15 2.93 -5.40
CA LEU A 12 6.97 4.22 -4.74
C LEU A 12 6.66 5.32 -5.76
N ASN A 13 5.77 6.23 -5.40
CA ASN A 13 5.35 7.40 -6.20
C ASN A 13 4.77 7.09 -7.58
N ALA A 14 4.22 5.90 -7.77
CA ALA A 14 3.50 5.54 -8.99
C ALA A 14 2.11 5.00 -8.66
N ALA A 15 1.16 5.32 -9.54
CA ALA A 15 -0.16 4.70 -9.52
C ALA A 15 -0.08 3.33 -10.18
N THR A 16 -0.50 2.29 -9.46
CA THR A 16 -0.47 0.90 -9.90
C THR A 16 -1.87 0.31 -9.90
N LEU A 17 -2.18 -0.50 -10.90
CA LEU A 17 -3.40 -1.30 -10.94
C LEU A 17 -3.08 -2.70 -10.39
N VAL A 18 -3.82 -3.12 -9.38
CA VAL A 18 -3.70 -4.43 -8.74
C VAL A 18 -4.93 -5.25 -9.07
N THR A 19 -4.72 -6.48 -9.53
CA THR A 19 -5.79 -7.40 -9.92
C THR A 19 -5.98 -8.49 -8.89
N PHE A 20 -7.21 -8.71 -8.43
CA PHE A 20 -7.56 -9.70 -7.41
C PHE A 20 -8.33 -10.86 -8.03
N HIS A 21 -7.64 -11.99 -8.19
CA HIS A 21 -8.23 -13.23 -8.68
C HIS A 21 -9.02 -13.97 -7.58
N ASP A 22 -8.59 -13.85 -6.33
CA ASP A 22 -9.23 -14.53 -5.20
C ASP A 22 -10.63 -13.99 -4.91
N ALA A 23 -10.92 -12.75 -5.31
CA ALA A 23 -12.28 -12.20 -5.28
C ALA A 23 -13.25 -13.03 -6.14
N ALA A 24 -12.79 -13.58 -7.27
CA ALA A 24 -13.60 -14.43 -8.12
C ALA A 24 -13.96 -15.77 -7.44
N GLN A 25 -13.05 -16.33 -6.64
CA GLN A 25 -13.32 -17.55 -5.87
C GLN A 25 -14.43 -17.36 -4.84
N LYS A 26 -14.68 -16.11 -4.41
CA LYS A 26 -15.77 -15.74 -3.50
C LYS A 26 -17.03 -15.26 -4.22
N GLY A 27 -17.10 -15.43 -5.54
CA GLY A 27 -18.25 -15.03 -6.36
C GLY A 27 -18.30 -13.55 -6.71
N LEU A 28 -17.26 -12.76 -6.40
CA LEU A 28 -17.22 -11.32 -6.68
C LEU A 28 -16.67 -11.00 -8.09
N GLY A 29 -16.26 -12.00 -8.87
CA GLY A 29 -15.58 -11.80 -10.16
C GLY A 29 -14.14 -11.30 -10.01
N LEU A 30 -13.42 -11.19 -11.13
CA LEU A 30 -12.07 -10.63 -11.14
C LEU A 30 -12.13 -9.12 -10.89
N ARG A 31 -11.41 -8.64 -9.87
CA ARG A 31 -11.42 -7.21 -9.50
C ARG A 31 -10.12 -6.53 -9.88
N ILE A 32 -10.20 -5.24 -10.18
CA ILE A 32 -9.04 -4.37 -10.37
C ILE A 32 -9.19 -3.14 -9.48
N CYS A 33 -8.15 -2.79 -8.75
CA CYS A 33 -8.10 -1.61 -7.88
C CYS A 33 -6.88 -0.76 -8.24
N GLN A 34 -7.03 0.56 -8.22
CA GLN A 34 -5.90 1.48 -8.29
C GLN A 34 -5.36 1.77 -6.88
N VAL A 35 -4.04 1.68 -6.75
CA VAL A 35 -3.32 2.04 -5.54
C VAL A 35 -2.13 2.94 -5.84
N MET A 36 -1.78 3.82 -4.91
CA MET A 36 -0.56 4.62 -4.98
C MET A 36 0.08 4.66 -3.61
N ILE A 37 1.39 4.40 -3.54
CA ILE A 37 2.19 4.65 -2.35
C ILE A 37 3.02 5.89 -2.62
N SER A 38 2.98 6.87 -1.73
CA SER A 38 3.73 8.12 -1.85
C SER A 38 4.46 8.45 -0.56
N THR A 39 5.60 9.14 -0.64
CA THR A 39 6.26 9.69 0.55
C THR A 39 5.63 11.02 0.97
N ALA A 40 5.83 11.42 2.23
CA ALA A 40 5.46 12.77 2.70
C ALA A 40 6.15 13.88 1.88
N THR A 41 7.40 13.68 1.51
CA THR A 41 8.13 14.58 0.62
C THR A 41 7.50 14.67 -0.77
N SER A 42 7.11 13.54 -1.37
CA SER A 42 6.47 13.50 -2.69
C SER A 42 5.07 14.11 -2.70
N ALA A 43 4.31 13.96 -1.61
CA ALA A 43 3.04 14.66 -1.43
C ALA A 43 3.22 16.19 -1.50
N SER A 44 4.38 16.71 -1.11
CA SER A 44 4.76 18.13 -1.22
C SER A 44 5.42 18.50 -2.57
N ARG A 45 5.38 17.61 -3.57
CA ARG A 45 6.05 17.73 -4.89
C ARG A 45 7.58 17.82 -4.81
N LYS A 46 8.18 17.30 -3.74
CA LYS A 46 9.63 17.17 -3.61
C LYS A 46 10.05 15.74 -3.93
N GLU A 47 11.29 15.57 -4.37
CA GLU A 47 11.87 14.24 -4.52
C GLU A 47 11.98 13.53 -3.16
N PRO A 48 11.79 12.21 -3.11
CA PRO A 48 12.08 11.42 -1.92
C PRO A 48 13.53 11.58 -1.47
N THR A 49 13.73 11.62 -0.16
CA THR A 49 15.06 11.58 0.43
C THR A 49 15.70 10.20 0.25
N VAL A 50 17.04 10.14 0.37
CA VAL A 50 17.79 8.88 0.33
C VAL A 50 17.30 7.91 1.42
N ASP A 51 17.02 8.40 2.62
CA ASP A 51 16.52 7.60 3.74
C ASP A 51 15.13 7.01 3.45
N GLU A 52 14.24 7.79 2.83
CA GLU A 52 12.91 7.32 2.42
C GLU A 52 13.03 6.22 1.36
N LEU A 53 13.87 6.40 0.33
CA LEU A 53 14.10 5.40 -0.70
C LEU A 53 14.70 4.11 -0.10
N ALA A 54 15.76 4.23 0.69
CA ALA A 54 16.44 3.09 1.29
C ALA A 54 15.51 2.31 2.22
N THR A 55 14.78 2.99 3.10
CA THR A 55 13.83 2.35 4.01
C THR A 55 12.70 1.68 3.23
N PHE A 56 12.15 2.35 2.22
CA PHE A 56 11.11 1.76 1.39
C PHE A 56 11.59 0.50 0.68
N PHE A 57 12.79 0.50 0.09
CA PHE A 57 13.34 -0.69 -0.59
C PHE A 57 13.58 -1.86 0.37
N ILE A 58 14.02 -1.60 1.61
CA ILE A 58 14.18 -2.65 2.63
C ILE A 58 12.85 -3.32 2.96
N PHE A 59 11.78 -2.54 3.12
CA PHE A 59 10.46 -3.04 3.52
C PHE A 59 9.47 -3.21 2.37
N GLN A 60 9.92 -3.08 1.11
CA GLN A 60 9.03 -2.97 -0.05
C GLN A 60 8.08 -4.16 -0.17
N HIS A 61 8.59 -5.37 0.06
CA HIS A 61 7.81 -6.60 0.01
C HIS A 61 6.74 -6.67 1.09
N GLU A 62 7.11 -6.33 2.33
CA GLU A 62 6.18 -6.29 3.47
C GLU A 62 5.08 -5.25 3.24
N ILE A 63 5.47 -4.04 2.82
CA ILE A 63 4.55 -2.95 2.49
C ILE A 63 3.59 -3.39 1.38
N SER A 64 4.09 -4.03 0.32
CA SER A 64 3.27 -4.50 -0.80
C SER A 64 2.21 -5.51 -0.33
N LYS A 65 2.60 -6.48 0.50
CA LYS A 65 1.67 -7.46 1.09
C LYS A 65 0.64 -6.82 2.01
N ALA A 66 1.05 -5.85 2.83
CA ALA A 66 0.17 -5.14 3.73
C ALA A 66 -0.89 -4.34 2.96
N VAL A 67 -0.45 -3.63 1.90
CA VAL A 67 -1.35 -2.91 0.99
C VAL A 67 -2.31 -3.87 0.30
N GLU A 68 -1.83 -4.98 -0.27
CA GLU A 68 -2.67 -5.98 -0.92
C GLU A 68 -3.74 -6.54 0.03
N SER A 69 -3.36 -6.80 1.29
CA SER A 69 -4.28 -7.28 2.31
C SER A 69 -5.39 -6.27 2.63
N ILE A 70 -5.05 -4.98 2.70
CA ILE A 70 -6.02 -3.91 2.89
C ILE A 70 -6.98 -3.83 1.70
N LEU A 71 -6.45 -3.82 0.47
CA LEU A 71 -7.27 -3.77 -0.74
C LEU A 71 -8.22 -4.96 -0.84
N LEU A 72 -7.74 -6.16 -0.54
CA LEU A 72 -8.57 -7.36 -0.52
C LEU A 72 -9.65 -7.27 0.57
N ALA A 73 -9.31 -6.77 1.76
CA ALA A 73 -10.29 -6.59 2.83
C ALA A 73 -11.37 -5.58 2.42
N ASP A 74 -11.01 -4.47 1.78
CA ASP A 74 -11.92 -3.44 1.27
C ASP A 74 -12.90 -3.98 0.21
N ILE A 75 -12.41 -4.86 -0.67
CA ILE A 75 -13.26 -5.56 -1.66
C ILE A 75 -14.32 -6.43 -0.98
N LEU A 76 -14.02 -6.98 0.20
CA LEU A 76 -14.88 -7.91 0.91
C LEU A 76 -15.84 -7.22 1.88
N ALA A 77 -15.39 -6.12 2.50
CA ALA A 77 -16.16 -5.35 3.46
C ALA A 77 -15.65 -3.90 3.52
N PRO A 78 -16.53 -2.91 3.72
CA PRO A 78 -16.11 -1.52 3.87
C PRO A 78 -15.11 -1.36 5.01
N LEU A 79 -13.98 -0.72 4.72
CA LEU A 79 -12.96 -0.39 5.71
C LEU A 79 -13.13 1.02 6.29
N PRO A 80 -12.48 1.34 7.43
CA PRO A 80 -12.40 2.71 7.91
C PRO A 80 -11.72 3.63 6.88
N GLU A 81 -12.14 4.89 6.85
CA GLU A 81 -11.62 5.91 5.92
C GLU A 81 -10.09 6.10 6.01
N LYS A 82 -9.54 5.86 7.21
CA LYS A 82 -8.12 5.99 7.50
C LYS A 82 -7.61 4.74 8.22
N ILE A 83 -6.53 4.19 7.70
CA ILE A 83 -5.80 3.06 8.28
C ILE A 83 -4.36 3.52 8.52
N ILE A 84 -3.78 3.14 9.65
CA ILE A 84 -2.37 3.41 9.96
C ILE A 84 -1.73 2.08 10.31
N LEU A 85 -0.67 1.74 9.59
CA LEU A 85 0.20 0.61 9.89
C LEU A 85 1.54 1.12 10.38
N GLU A 86 2.08 0.44 11.40
CA GLU A 86 3.39 0.73 11.97
C GLU A 86 4.31 -0.43 11.67
N GLY A 87 5.42 -0.17 10.98
CA GLY A 87 6.49 -1.13 10.75
C GLY A 87 7.76 -0.78 11.51
N ASP A 88 8.81 -1.58 11.36
CA ASP A 88 10.11 -1.27 11.97
C ASP A 88 10.78 -0.09 11.24
N GLY A 89 10.70 1.09 11.83
CA GLY A 89 11.31 2.30 11.26
C GLY A 89 10.46 3.02 10.20
N TYR A 90 9.18 2.66 10.02
CA TYR A 90 8.28 3.39 9.13
C TYR A 90 6.82 3.40 9.59
N THR A 91 6.03 4.30 9.02
CA THR A 91 4.56 4.27 9.05
C THR A 91 4.00 4.24 7.65
N LEU A 92 2.86 3.56 7.50
CA LEU A 92 2.07 3.57 6.29
C LEU A 92 0.64 3.99 6.61
N ALA A 93 0.26 5.21 6.26
CA ALA A 93 -1.09 5.73 6.45
C ALA A 93 -1.90 5.59 5.16
N GLY A 94 -2.85 4.66 5.13
CA GLY A 94 -3.81 4.48 4.05
C GLY A 94 -5.02 5.39 4.21
N THR A 95 -5.39 6.07 3.13
CA THR A 95 -6.68 6.78 3.02
C THR A 95 -7.43 6.28 1.81
N GLU A 96 -8.69 5.92 2.01
CA GLU A 96 -9.61 5.66 0.93
C GLU A 96 -9.87 6.98 0.18
N ALA A 97 -9.53 7.04 -1.10
CA ALA A 97 -9.80 8.23 -1.88
C ALA A 97 -11.27 8.20 -2.34
N ARG A 98 -12.17 8.64 -1.44
CA ARG A 98 -13.64 8.77 -1.63
C ARG A 98 -14.13 9.53 -2.87
N ARG A 99 -13.22 10.08 -3.68
CA ARG A 99 -13.60 10.60 -4.99
C ARG A 99 -13.75 9.41 -5.92
N ASP A 100 -15.00 9.12 -6.30
CA ASP A 100 -15.41 8.21 -7.36
C ASP A 100 -14.24 7.92 -8.28
N TRP A 101 -13.83 6.67 -8.41
CA TRP A 101 -12.83 6.28 -9.39
C TRP A 101 -13.44 6.33 -10.80
N ARG A 102 -13.89 7.53 -11.23
CA ARG A 102 -14.61 7.78 -12.49
C ARG A 102 -13.81 7.30 -13.68
N PHE A 103 -12.50 7.49 -13.65
CA PHE A 103 -11.61 6.94 -14.66
C PHE A 103 -11.64 5.41 -14.65
N GLY A 104 -11.52 4.79 -13.48
CA GLY A 104 -11.64 3.33 -13.31
C GLY A 104 -12.91 2.75 -13.89
N ALA A 105 -14.05 3.41 -13.66
CA ALA A 105 -15.34 2.99 -14.22
C ALA A 105 -15.37 2.97 -15.76
N THR A 106 -14.48 3.70 -16.43
CA THR A 106 -14.34 3.70 -17.89
C THR A 106 -13.32 2.70 -18.42
N ILE A 107 -12.55 2.05 -17.54
CA ILE A 107 -11.51 1.09 -17.94
C ILE A 107 -12.18 -0.21 -18.39
N ASN A 108 -12.03 -0.55 -19.67
CA ASN A 108 -12.39 -1.86 -20.20
C ASN A 108 -11.19 -2.82 -20.12
N ALA A 109 -10.83 -3.23 -18.90
CA ALA A 109 -9.72 -4.14 -18.64
C ALA A 109 -10.17 -5.60 -18.72
N ARG A 110 -9.28 -6.48 -19.21
CA ARG A 110 -9.53 -7.93 -19.32
C ARG A 110 -8.29 -8.70 -18.91
N TRP A 111 -8.49 -9.83 -18.25
CA TRP A 111 -7.46 -10.84 -18.01
C TRP A 111 -7.70 -12.01 -18.96
N GLY A 112 -6.94 -12.05 -20.05
CA GLY A 112 -7.25 -12.95 -21.16
C GLY A 112 -8.63 -12.64 -21.74
N LYS A 113 -9.59 -13.56 -21.59
CA LYS A 113 -10.98 -13.39 -22.06
C LYS A 113 -11.91 -12.84 -20.97
N GLU A 114 -11.51 -12.90 -19.71
CA GLU A 114 -12.35 -12.55 -18.56
C GLU A 114 -12.32 -11.03 -18.33
N PRO A 115 -13.48 -10.37 -18.18
CA PRO A 115 -13.52 -8.95 -17.86
C PRO A 115 -13.07 -8.71 -16.41
N LEU A 116 -12.30 -7.64 -16.20
CA LEU A 116 -11.96 -7.14 -14.88
C LEU A 116 -12.97 -6.07 -14.48
N VAL A 117 -13.56 -6.22 -13.30
CA VAL A 117 -14.51 -5.25 -12.75
C VAL A 117 -13.75 -4.28 -11.84
N PRO A 118 -13.76 -2.97 -12.12
CA PRO A 118 -13.20 -1.97 -11.23
C PRO A 118 -13.81 -2.06 -9.84
N THR A 119 -13.01 -1.83 -8.80
CA THR A 119 -13.52 -1.55 -7.45
C THR A 119 -14.14 -0.15 -7.41
N ASP A 120 -15.06 0.07 -6.46
CA ASP A 120 -15.66 1.40 -6.27
C ASP A 120 -14.63 2.39 -5.68
N SER A 121 -13.70 1.85 -4.89
CA SER A 121 -12.69 2.59 -4.16
C SER A 121 -11.31 2.51 -4.79
N LYS A 122 -10.49 3.53 -4.53
CA LYS A 122 -9.06 3.54 -4.83
C LYS A 122 -8.30 4.02 -3.59
N TRP A 123 -7.09 3.53 -3.40
CA TRP A 123 -6.35 3.79 -2.18
C TRP A 123 -5.08 4.62 -2.42
N ARG A 124 -4.79 5.49 -1.47
CA ARG A 124 -3.51 6.19 -1.38
C ARG A 124 -2.88 5.90 -0.03
N PHE A 125 -1.62 5.53 -0.07
CA PHE A 125 -0.83 5.26 1.12
C PHE A 125 0.29 6.29 1.24
N LEU A 126 0.40 6.91 2.40
CA LEU A 126 1.48 7.80 2.78
C LEU A 126 2.53 7.02 3.56
N PHE A 127 3.71 6.87 2.99
CA PHE A 127 4.87 6.26 3.61
C PHE A 127 5.74 7.33 4.28
N GLU A 128 6.08 7.12 5.55
CA GLU A 128 6.96 8.01 6.31
C GLU A 128 8.00 7.20 7.08
N VAL A 129 9.26 7.66 7.06
CA VAL A 129 10.32 7.05 7.86
C VAL A 129 10.21 7.52 9.31
N ARG A 130 10.17 6.58 10.24
CA ARG A 130 10.26 6.87 11.67
C ARG A 130 11.73 7.05 12.05
N LYS A 131 12.10 8.27 12.41
CA LYS A 131 13.38 8.47 13.11
C LYS A 131 13.28 7.78 14.47
N LYS A 132 14.08 6.74 14.70
CA LYS A 132 14.24 6.21 16.06
C LYS A 132 14.68 7.38 16.96
N PRO A 133 14.02 7.64 18.10
CA PRO A 133 14.51 8.63 19.04
C PRO A 133 15.94 8.26 19.42
N ILE A 134 16.88 9.19 19.26
CA ILE A 134 18.30 9.02 19.60
C ILE A 134 18.50 8.77 21.12
N GLU A 135 17.44 8.84 21.92
CA GLU A 135 17.51 8.98 23.38
C GLU A 135 17.72 7.72 24.23
N THR A 136 17.88 6.51 23.67
CA THR A 136 18.01 5.30 24.53
C THR A 136 19.22 4.42 24.24
N MET A 137 20.37 5.02 23.93
CA MET A 137 21.67 4.33 24.12
C MET A 137 22.67 5.12 24.96
N ALA A 138 22.37 6.37 25.31
CA ALA A 138 23.22 7.17 26.20
C ALA A 138 22.98 6.91 27.71
N LYS A 139 21.86 6.26 28.10
CA LYS A 139 21.54 6.04 29.53
C LYS A 139 21.99 4.68 30.10
N GLN A 140 22.38 3.71 29.28
CA GLN A 140 22.89 2.43 29.79
C GLN A 140 24.39 2.44 30.13
N ARG A 141 25.16 3.44 29.66
CA ARG A 141 26.61 3.54 29.93
C ARG A 141 26.98 4.29 31.21
N ILE A 142 26.02 4.83 31.95
CA ILE A 142 26.25 5.62 33.17
C ILE A 142 25.77 4.89 34.44
N SER A 143 25.09 3.74 34.32
CA SER A 143 24.63 2.95 35.48
C SER A 143 25.59 1.82 35.90
N GLU A 144 26.75 1.66 35.26
CA GLU A 144 27.76 0.64 35.59
C GLU A 144 29.01 1.24 36.25
N LYS A 145 28.87 2.33 37.01
CA LYS A 145 29.94 2.82 37.89
C LYS A 145 29.50 2.83 39.34
#